data_AF-A0A7S4VEN0-F1
#
_entry.id   AF-A0A7S4VEN0-F1
#
_cell.length_a   1.000
_cell.length_b   1.000
_cell.length_c   1.000
_cell.angle_alpha   90.00
_cell.angle_beta   90.00
_cell.angle_gamma   90.00
#
_symmetry.space_group_name_H-M   'P 1'
#
loop_
_entity.id
_entity.type
_entity.pdbx_description
1 polymer ?
#
loop_
_entity_poly.entity_id
_entity_poly.type
_entity_poly.pdbx_seq_one_letter_code
_entity_poly.pdbx_strand_id
1 'polypeptide(L)'
;VPTPHMVSPRRMLRLRGGARGGHRAARPGRSPWARFERRHCRMMRGFAETPSRTVDAALHGVARSLNVRGAGCCPRHILYLRLHERLGRLIERPCDRCLRPFDYFQCRACLAMNTEPPDPEFLYCQVCFAFPEYVEAAEGEERDWA
;
A
#
# COMPACT_ATOMS: atom_id res chain seq x y z
N VAL A 1 15.50 -48.62 9.14
CA VAL A 1 14.03 -48.55 9.34
C VAL A 1 13.73 -47.34 10.21
N PRO A 2 13.28 -46.20 9.67
CA PRO A 2 13.00 -45.01 10.46
C PRO A 2 11.58 -45.06 11.05
N THR A 3 11.48 -44.63 12.30
CA THR A 3 10.27 -44.59 13.14
C THR A 3 9.26 -43.51 12.70
N PRO A 4 7.94 -43.75 12.83
CA PRO A 4 6.93 -42.75 12.53
C PRO A 4 6.84 -41.71 13.66
N HIS A 5 7.05 -40.43 13.32
CA HIS A 5 6.83 -39.31 14.23
C HIS A 5 5.33 -39.08 14.47
N MET A 6 4.97 -39.03 15.75
CA MET A 6 3.64 -38.75 16.27
C MET A 6 3.06 -37.45 15.72
N VAL A 7 1.88 -37.54 15.11
CA VAL A 7 1.05 -36.39 14.73
C VAL A 7 0.38 -35.85 15.99
N SER A 8 0.73 -34.63 16.38
CA SER A 8 0.12 -33.92 17.52
C SER A 8 -1.36 -33.60 17.26
N PRO A 9 -2.28 -33.87 18.20
CA PRO A 9 -3.70 -33.62 18.01
C PRO A 9 -3.97 -32.11 18.02
N ARG A 10 -4.47 -31.61 16.89
CA ARG A 10 -4.96 -30.23 16.73
C ARG A 10 -6.08 -29.96 17.74
N ARG A 11 -5.75 -29.20 18.80
CA ARG A 11 -6.72 -28.61 19.72
C ARG A 11 -7.69 -27.71 18.93
N MET A 12 -8.90 -28.20 18.71
CA MET A 12 -10.02 -27.38 18.21
C MET A 12 -10.46 -26.42 19.31
N LEU A 13 -9.98 -25.18 19.25
CA LEU A 13 -10.53 -24.08 20.04
C LEU A 13 -11.96 -23.78 19.57
N ARG A 14 -12.93 -24.20 20.39
CA ARG A 14 -14.34 -23.83 20.24
C ARG A 14 -14.48 -22.33 20.52
N LEU A 15 -14.63 -21.53 19.46
CA LEU A 15 -15.04 -20.13 19.58
C LEU A 15 -16.49 -20.08 20.08
N ARG A 16 -16.67 -19.61 21.31
CA ARG A 16 -17.98 -19.35 21.91
C ARG A 16 -18.71 -18.27 21.11
N GLY A 17 -19.93 -18.58 20.68
CA GLY A 17 -20.84 -17.66 20.02
C GLY A 17 -21.29 -16.54 20.96
N GLY A 18 -20.79 -15.34 20.73
CA GLY A 18 -21.31 -14.10 21.31
C GLY A 18 -22.49 -13.57 20.49
N ALA A 19 -23.50 -13.06 21.21
CA ALA A 19 -24.77 -12.58 20.69
C ALA A 19 -24.63 -11.58 19.52
N ARG A 20 -25.43 -11.81 18.47
CA ARG A 20 -25.54 -10.96 17.28
C ARG A 20 -26.35 -9.71 17.61
N GLY A 21 -25.73 -8.74 18.27
CA GLY A 21 -26.19 -7.37 18.24
C GLY A 21 -26.11 -6.87 16.80
N GLY A 22 -27.26 -6.61 16.18
CA GLY A 22 -27.40 -6.19 14.78
C GLY A 22 -26.88 -4.78 14.53
N HIS A 23 -25.59 -4.55 14.76
CA HIS A 23 -24.90 -3.46 14.09
C HIS A 23 -24.94 -3.81 12.61
N ARG A 24 -25.74 -3.07 11.84
CA ARG A 24 -25.62 -3.04 10.37
C ARG A 24 -24.18 -2.65 10.11
N ALA A 25 -23.32 -3.64 9.89
CA ALA A 25 -21.93 -3.43 9.53
C ALA A 25 -21.97 -2.43 8.39
N ALA A 26 -21.42 -1.23 8.65
CA ALA A 26 -21.32 -0.21 7.63
C ALA A 26 -20.75 -0.89 6.39
N ARG A 27 -21.46 -0.82 5.26
CA ARG A 27 -21.05 -1.54 4.05
C ARG A 27 -19.58 -1.18 3.79
N PRO A 28 -18.65 -2.15 3.88
CA PRO A 28 -17.24 -1.84 3.69
C PRO A 28 -17.09 -1.18 2.31
N GLY A 29 -16.43 -0.02 2.27
CA GLY A 29 -16.12 0.69 1.03
C GLY A 29 -16.98 1.90 0.65
N ARG A 30 -17.86 2.42 1.52
CA ARG A 30 -18.44 3.76 1.30
C ARG A 30 -17.77 4.79 2.19
N SER A 31 -16.80 5.51 1.63
CA SER A 31 -16.27 6.71 2.28
C SER A 31 -17.32 7.83 2.22
N PRO A 32 -17.54 8.57 3.33
CA PRO A 32 -18.35 9.79 3.27
C PRO A 32 -17.65 10.89 2.45
N TRP A 33 -16.32 10.82 2.33
CA TRP A 33 -15.48 11.84 1.69
C TRP A 33 -15.32 11.65 0.18
N ALA A 34 -15.51 10.43 -0.31
CA ALA A 34 -15.30 10.10 -1.71
C ALA A 34 -16.37 9.13 -2.20
N ARG A 35 -17.06 9.52 -3.27
CA ARG A 35 -17.88 8.61 -4.07
C ARG A 35 -17.25 8.49 -5.44
N PHE A 36 -17.07 7.26 -5.89
CA PHE A 36 -16.81 6.98 -7.31
C PHE A 36 -18.11 7.23 -8.09
N GLU A 37 -18.47 8.51 -8.24
CA GLU A 37 -19.50 8.92 -9.20
C GLU A 37 -18.83 9.00 -10.57
N ARG A 38 -19.40 8.28 -11.55
CA ARG A 38 -18.78 7.99 -12.86
C ARG A 38 -18.48 9.22 -13.74
N ARG A 39 -18.71 10.46 -13.29
CA ARG A 39 -18.80 11.61 -14.19
C ARG A 39 -17.91 12.81 -13.90
N HIS A 40 -17.36 13.03 -12.70
CA HIS A 40 -16.83 14.37 -12.38
C HIS A 40 -15.46 14.50 -11.70
N CYS A 41 -14.76 13.41 -11.36
CA CYS A 41 -13.42 13.53 -10.77
C CYS A 41 -12.41 12.62 -11.48
N ARG A 42 -12.06 12.98 -12.73
CA ARG A 42 -10.79 12.53 -13.29
C ARG A 42 -9.70 13.42 -12.72
N MET A 43 -8.72 12.84 -12.03
CA MET A 43 -7.56 13.58 -11.51
C MET A 43 -6.86 14.37 -12.62
N MET A 44 -6.84 13.81 -13.84
CA MET A 44 -6.28 14.45 -15.02
C MET A 44 -7.35 14.57 -16.09
N ARG A 45 -7.65 15.81 -16.50
CA ARG A 45 -8.56 16.07 -17.63
C ARG A 45 -7.93 15.51 -18.91
N GLY A 46 -8.72 14.87 -19.76
CA GLY A 46 -8.26 14.28 -21.03
C GLY A 46 -7.76 12.83 -20.95
N PHE A 47 -7.54 12.28 -19.76
CA PHE A 47 -7.13 10.88 -19.61
C PHE A 47 -8.35 9.95 -19.51
N ALA A 48 -8.21 8.75 -20.08
CA ALA A 48 -9.17 7.66 -19.90
C ALA A 48 -9.07 7.06 -18.49
N GLU A 49 -10.14 6.39 -18.05
CA GLU A 49 -10.10 5.62 -16.80
C GLU A 49 -9.08 4.49 -16.93
N THR A 50 -8.23 4.32 -15.91
CA THR A 50 -7.22 3.26 -15.88
C THR A 50 -7.92 1.89 -15.87
N PRO A 51 -7.62 0.99 -16.83
CA PRO A 51 -8.23 -0.35 -16.86
C PRO A 51 -7.98 -1.12 -15.56
N SER A 52 -8.97 -1.89 -15.09
CA SER A 52 -8.85 -2.64 -13.82
C SER A 52 -7.62 -3.55 -13.78
N ARG A 53 -7.29 -4.22 -14.89
CA ARG A 53 -6.08 -5.05 -15.02
C ARG A 53 -4.77 -4.28 -14.77
N THR A 54 -4.74 -3.00 -15.13
CA THR A 54 -3.57 -2.13 -14.90
C THR A 54 -3.49 -1.76 -13.42
N VAL A 55 -4.63 -1.49 -12.77
CA VAL A 55 -4.70 -1.27 -11.32
C VAL A 55 -4.25 -2.53 -10.57
N ASP A 56 -4.71 -3.72 -10.98
CA ASP A 56 -4.31 -4.99 -10.39
C ASP A 56 -2.82 -5.25 -10.54
N ALA A 57 -2.24 -4.99 -11.71
CA ALA A 57 -0.81 -5.10 -11.96
C ALA A 57 0.00 -4.12 -11.08
N ALA A 58 -0.47 -2.88 -10.91
CA ALA A 58 0.16 -1.90 -10.04
C ALA A 58 0.11 -2.34 -8.57
N LEU A 59 -1.04 -2.83 -8.09
CA LEU A 59 -1.18 -3.38 -6.74
C LEU A 59 -0.28 -4.59 -6.52
N HIS A 60 -0.12 -5.44 -7.54
CA HIS A 60 0.81 -6.57 -7.49
C HIS A 60 2.26 -6.11 -7.46
N GLY A 61 2.62 -5.05 -8.19
CA GLY A 61 3.94 -4.42 -8.12
C GLY A 61 4.26 -3.92 -6.72
N VAL A 62 3.35 -3.14 -6.12
CA VAL A 62 3.45 -2.67 -4.73
C VAL A 62 3.54 -3.86 -3.78
N ALA A 63 2.71 -4.88 -3.97
CA ALA A 63 2.75 -6.08 -3.14
C ALA A 63 4.13 -6.74 -3.12
N ARG A 64 4.79 -6.85 -4.27
CA ARG A 64 6.10 -7.48 -4.36
C ARG A 64 7.20 -6.69 -3.63
N SER A 65 7.03 -5.39 -3.40
CA SER A 65 8.01 -4.57 -2.69
C SER A 65 7.78 -4.48 -1.17
N LEU A 66 6.68 -5.04 -0.66
CA LEU A 66 6.36 -5.00 0.76
C LEU A 66 6.82 -6.25 1.51
N ASN A 67 7.55 -6.04 2.61
CA ASN A 67 7.90 -7.10 3.55
C ASN A 67 6.88 -7.20 4.69
N VAL A 68 5.70 -7.75 4.39
CA VAL A 68 4.61 -7.89 5.37
C VAL A 68 4.70 -9.20 6.16
N ARG A 69 4.32 -9.15 7.44
CA ARG A 69 4.22 -10.32 8.33
C ARG A 69 2.79 -10.46 8.85
N GLY A 70 2.32 -11.70 9.00
CA GLY A 70 0.98 -11.99 9.51
C GLY A 70 0.57 -13.46 9.38
N ALA A 71 -0.69 -13.75 9.67
CA ALA A 71 -1.30 -15.07 9.53
C ALA A 71 -2.39 -15.05 8.45
N GLY A 72 -2.36 -16.03 7.55
CA GLY A 72 -3.32 -16.17 6.46
C GLY A 72 -3.09 -17.48 5.70
N CYS A 73 -3.97 -17.81 4.75
CA CYS A 73 -3.83 -19.07 4.01
C CYS A 73 -2.69 -19.06 2.97
N CYS A 74 -2.17 -17.90 2.58
CA CYS A 74 -0.98 -17.75 1.75
C CYS A 74 -0.37 -16.33 1.85
N PRO A 75 0.89 -16.11 1.43
CA PRO A 75 1.53 -14.80 1.45
C PRO A 75 0.74 -13.70 0.72
N ARG A 76 0.14 -14.06 -0.43
CA ARG A 76 -0.71 -13.14 -1.21
C ARG A 76 -1.89 -12.61 -0.40
N HIS A 77 -2.58 -13.48 0.34
CA HIS A 77 -3.73 -13.05 1.16
C HIS A 77 -3.31 -12.27 2.40
N ILE A 78 -2.17 -12.60 3.03
CA ILE A 78 -1.62 -11.79 4.13
C ILE A 78 -1.35 -10.37 3.63
N LEU A 79 -0.78 -10.25 2.44
CA LEU A 79 -0.45 -8.98 1.86
C LEU A 79 -1.67 -8.16 1.47
N TYR A 80 -2.62 -8.74 0.74
CA TYR A 80 -3.84 -8.04 0.36
C TYR A 80 -4.67 -7.61 1.56
N LEU A 81 -4.72 -8.43 2.62
CA LEU A 81 -5.36 -8.04 3.87
C LEU A 81 -4.66 -6.82 4.49
N ARG A 82 -3.33 -6.82 4.55
CA ARG A 82 -2.55 -5.71 5.09
C ARG A 82 -2.71 -4.42 4.28
N LEU A 83 -2.73 -4.52 2.95
CA LEU A 83 -3.01 -3.40 2.05
C LEU A 83 -4.43 -2.86 2.26
N HIS A 84 -5.42 -3.75 2.32
CA HIS A 84 -6.81 -3.38 2.55
C HIS A 84 -6.99 -2.65 3.88
N GLU A 85 -6.41 -3.17 4.97
CA GLU A 85 -6.42 -2.51 6.29
C GLU A 85 -5.80 -1.10 6.22
N ARG A 86 -4.65 -0.96 5.53
CA ARG A 86 -3.96 0.32 5.43
C ARG A 86 -4.74 1.32 4.59
N LEU A 87 -5.27 0.89 3.45
CA LEU A 87 -6.11 1.72 2.57
C LEU A 87 -7.39 2.16 3.27
N GLY A 88 -8.05 1.25 4.01
CA GLY A 88 -9.22 1.61 4.82
C GLY A 88 -8.93 2.75 5.79
N ARG A 89 -7.82 2.66 6.54
CA ARG A 89 -7.38 3.73 7.45
C ARG A 89 -7.05 5.03 6.74
N LEU A 90 -6.53 4.99 5.51
CA LEU A 90 -6.24 6.19 4.73
C LEU A 90 -7.52 6.85 4.21
N ILE A 91 -8.50 6.05 3.77
CA ILE A 91 -9.79 6.52 3.25
C ILE A 91 -10.65 7.17 4.35
N GLU A 92 -10.51 6.70 5.59
CA GLU A 92 -11.24 7.23 6.75
C GLU A 92 -10.68 8.58 7.25
N ARG A 93 -9.42 8.90 6.92
CA ARG A 93 -8.80 10.17 7.33
C ARG A 93 -9.37 11.34 6.53
N PRO A 94 -9.48 12.55 7.13
CA PRO A 94 -9.75 13.77 6.39
C PRO A 94 -8.74 13.96 5.25
N CYS A 95 -9.15 14.68 4.20
CA CYS A 95 -8.26 15.02 3.10
C CYS A 95 -7.01 15.75 3.62
N ASP A 96 -5.84 15.15 3.41
CA ASP A 96 -4.56 15.77 3.72
C ASP A 96 -4.20 16.74 2.59
N ARG A 97 -4.45 18.03 2.83
CA ARG A 97 -4.10 19.09 1.87
C ARG A 97 -2.59 19.25 1.66
N CYS A 98 -1.80 18.68 2.56
CA CYS A 98 -0.34 18.66 2.47
C CYS A 98 0.16 17.39 1.79
N LEU A 99 -0.72 16.47 1.37
CA LEU A 99 -0.30 15.32 0.57
C LEU A 99 0.26 15.82 -0.77
N ARG A 100 1.58 15.88 -0.84
CA ARG A 100 2.34 16.11 -2.06
C ARG A 100 2.95 14.77 -2.46
N PRO A 101 2.31 14.02 -3.39
CA PRO A 101 2.97 12.87 -3.99
C PRO A 101 4.32 13.35 -4.52
N PHE A 102 5.39 12.65 -4.19
CA PHE A 102 6.76 12.98 -4.62
C PHE A 102 7.39 14.23 -3.99
N ASP A 103 6.97 14.65 -2.77
CA ASP A 103 7.63 15.75 -2.02
C ASP A 103 9.09 15.45 -1.60
N TYR A 104 9.54 14.21 -1.85
CA TYR A 104 10.89 13.71 -1.61
C TYR A 104 11.21 12.58 -2.61
N PHE A 105 12.34 11.92 -2.47
CA PHE A 105 12.73 10.84 -3.38
C PHE A 105 12.04 9.50 -3.05
N GLN A 106 11.50 8.87 -4.10
CA GLN A 106 11.07 7.47 -4.06
C GLN A 106 12.27 6.56 -4.37
N CYS A 107 12.55 5.60 -3.48
CA CYS A 107 13.58 4.61 -3.74
C CYS A 107 13.23 3.77 -5.00
N ARG A 108 14.11 3.74 -6.01
CA ARG A 108 13.89 2.93 -7.22
C ARG A 108 13.90 1.42 -6.98
N ALA A 109 14.62 0.96 -5.94
CA ALA A 109 14.74 -0.46 -5.62
C ALA A 109 13.50 -1.03 -4.91
N CYS A 110 12.97 -0.34 -3.88
CA CYS A 110 11.85 -0.83 -3.08
C CYS A 110 10.57 0.01 -3.15
N LEU A 111 10.58 1.10 -3.91
CA LEU A 111 9.46 2.06 -4.07
C LEU A 111 9.01 2.77 -2.79
N ALA A 112 9.79 2.66 -1.71
CA ALA A 112 9.53 3.39 -0.48
C ALA A 112 9.70 4.90 -0.68
N MET A 113 8.77 5.66 -0.12
CA MET A 113 8.90 7.11 0.03
C MET A 113 9.77 7.40 1.25
N ASN A 114 10.89 8.10 1.06
CA ASN A 114 11.73 8.56 2.17
C ASN A 114 11.25 9.95 2.58
N THR A 115 11.06 10.19 3.88
CA THR A 115 10.40 11.41 4.38
C THR A 115 11.38 12.47 4.88
N GLU A 116 12.65 12.14 4.99
CA GLU A 116 13.69 13.09 5.37
C GLU A 116 14.44 13.53 4.12
N PRO A 117 14.79 14.83 4.01
CA PRO A 117 15.70 15.26 2.98
C PRO A 117 16.97 14.42 3.14
N PRO A 118 17.51 13.85 2.06
CA PRO A 118 18.75 13.13 2.19
C PRO A 118 19.82 14.07 2.72
N ASP A 119 20.58 13.59 3.69
CA ASP A 119 21.87 14.20 3.98
C ASP A 119 22.65 14.23 2.66
N PRO A 120 23.18 15.38 2.21
CA PRO A 120 23.96 15.44 0.98
C PRO A 120 25.12 14.43 0.96
N GLU A 121 25.58 13.96 2.12
CA GLU A 121 26.60 12.92 2.23
C GLU A 121 26.04 11.48 2.18
N PHE A 122 24.75 11.28 2.47
CA PHE A 122 24.15 9.95 2.64
C PHE A 122 22.74 9.83 2.03
N LEU A 123 22.67 9.77 0.70
CA LEU A 123 21.48 9.28 0.01
C LEU A 123 21.39 7.75 0.12
N TYR A 124 20.65 7.23 1.08
CA TYR A 124 20.22 5.82 1.09
C TYR A 124 18.73 5.69 1.41
N CYS A 125 18.11 4.61 0.94
CA CYS A 125 16.74 4.33 1.31
C CYS A 125 16.63 3.92 2.78
N GLN A 126 15.79 4.58 3.57
CA GLN A 126 15.56 4.28 4.99
C GLN A 126 14.95 2.88 5.23
N VAL A 127 14.41 2.24 4.19
CA VAL A 127 13.73 0.94 4.29
C VAL A 127 14.64 -0.21 3.85
N CYS A 128 15.27 -0.11 2.67
CA CYS A 128 16.08 -1.18 2.11
C CYS A 128 17.58 -0.88 2.08
N PHE A 129 18.01 0.30 2.53
CA PHE A 129 19.40 0.77 2.52
C PHE A 129 20.07 0.78 1.14
N ALA A 130 19.29 0.67 0.05
CA ALA A 130 19.81 0.85 -1.28
C ALA A 130 20.19 2.31 -1.49
N PHE A 131 21.42 2.53 -1.96
CA PHE A 131 21.82 3.82 -2.50
C PHE A 131 21.03 4.07 -3.79
N PRO A 132 20.52 5.29 -4.03
CA PRO A 132 20.09 5.64 -5.37
C PRO A 132 21.36 5.62 -6.22
N GLU A 133 21.53 4.55 -6.99
CA GLU A 133 22.52 4.51 -8.05
C GLU A 133 22.29 5.76 -8.91
N TYR A 134 23.18 6.74 -8.70
CA TYR A 134 23.22 8.08 -9.28
C TYR A 134 21.88 8.55 -9.84
N VAL A 135 21.17 9.37 -9.05
CA VAL A 135 20.29 10.38 -9.63
C VAL A 135 21.18 11.15 -10.60
N GLU A 136 21.09 10.87 -11.90
CA GLU A 136 21.65 11.76 -12.91
C GLU A 136 21.12 13.13 -12.54
N ALA A 137 22.02 13.99 -12.08
CA ALA A 137 21.69 15.30 -11.57
C ALA A 137 20.87 15.99 -12.66
N ALA A 138 19.57 16.16 -12.42
CA ALA A 138 18.73 17.04 -13.21
C ALA A 138 19.06 18.51 -12.84
N GLU A 139 20.35 18.80 -12.74
CA GLU A 139 20.88 20.15 -12.73
C GLU A 139 20.88 20.61 -14.18
N GLY A 140 19.83 21.36 -14.55
CA GLY A 140 19.86 22.15 -15.78
C GLY A 140 18.64 21.98 -16.68
N GLU A 141 17.47 22.41 -16.21
CA GLU A 141 16.62 23.27 -17.05
C GLU A 141 15.62 23.97 -16.13
N GLU A 142 15.98 25.19 -15.75
CA GLU A 142 15.08 26.20 -15.21
C GLU A 142 13.99 26.44 -16.27
N ARG A 143 12.91 25.64 -16.23
CA ARG A 143 11.75 25.88 -17.09
C ARG A 143 11.01 27.09 -16.57
N ASP A 144 11.29 28.20 -17.23
CA ASP A 144 10.55 29.45 -17.15
C ASP A 144 9.08 29.15 -17.53
N TRP A 145 8.21 29.04 -16.53
CA TRP A 145 6.76 28.93 -16.71
C TRP A 145 6.17 30.34 -16.77
N ALA A 146 6.44 31.03 -17.88
CA ALA A 146 5.75 32.25 -18.25
C ALA A 146 4.36 31.95 -18.86
#